data_AF-A0A2V8BNC6-F1
#
_entry.id   AF-A0A2V8BNC6-F1
#
_cell.length_a   1.000
_cell.length_b   1.000
_cell.length_c   1.000
_cell.angle_alpha   90.00
_cell.angle_beta   90.00
_cell.angle_gamma   90.00
#
_symmetry.space_group_name_H-M   'P 1'
#
loop_
_entity.id
_entity.type
_entity.pdbx_description
1 polymer ?
#
loop_
_entity_poly.entity_id
_entity_poly.type
_entity_poly.pdbx_seq_one_letter_code
_entity_poly.pdbx_strand_id
1 'polypeptide(L)'
;MARMRVFMVFVLAISAGGALAFGTYNFVQNTRPRTVSIPTRPVVVAAADLDIGAELRRDDIRIIDWPANAVPAGAIGDPKDVIGRSIVLPVIQNEPILPMKLASAEAGSGLPPAIPPGLRAVSVRVNEVIGVAGYVLPATRVDVLATVSPTGQNTDMTSKVILTNVQVLAAGTKIERDTDKGKPLAVSVVTLLVAPEEAERLTLASTEGKIQLALRNPLDKTMPETHGIRPAALFGFGAPTRTAVARSRVASASPSAPVVAAPPELPTVEIIRGDKRAHEVVRQEQ
;
A
#
# COMPACT_ATOMS: atom_id res chain seq x y z
N MET A 1 72.95 -22.84 60.80
CA MET A 1 71.59 -23.40 61.00
C MET A 1 70.47 -22.48 60.48
N ALA A 2 70.36 -21.22 60.91
CA ALA A 2 69.25 -20.33 60.51
C ALA A 2 69.16 -20.04 58.98
N ARG A 3 70.29 -19.76 58.32
CA ARG A 3 70.35 -19.50 56.86
C ARG A 3 69.86 -20.68 56.00
N MET A 4 70.14 -21.91 56.43
CA MET A 4 69.70 -23.14 55.74
C MET A 4 68.17 -23.31 55.80
N ARG A 5 67.56 -22.98 56.95
CA ARG A 5 66.10 -23.05 57.13
C ARG A 5 65.38 -22.03 56.26
N VAL A 6 65.90 -20.80 56.18
CA VAL A 6 65.33 -19.74 55.33
C VAL A 6 65.41 -20.13 53.86
N PHE A 7 66.53 -20.69 53.41
CA PHE A 7 66.67 -21.18 52.04
C PHE A 7 65.69 -22.31 51.71
N MET A 8 65.51 -23.26 52.64
CA MET A 8 64.59 -24.38 52.46
C MET A 8 63.12 -23.94 52.37
N VAL A 9 62.72 -22.95 53.18
CA VAL A 9 61.37 -22.35 53.11
C VAL A 9 61.16 -21.60 51.79
N PHE A 10 62.19 -20.90 51.30
CA PHE A 10 62.11 -20.17 50.02
C PHE A 10 61.94 -21.11 48.83
N VAL A 11 62.69 -22.21 48.78
CA VAL A 11 62.56 -23.23 47.72
C VAL A 11 61.19 -23.90 47.77
N LEU A 12 60.67 -24.20 48.96
CA LEU A 12 59.33 -24.77 49.14
C LEU A 12 58.23 -23.80 48.67
N ALA A 13 58.36 -22.51 48.95
CA ALA A 13 57.38 -21.51 48.52
C ALA A 13 57.35 -21.37 46.99
N ILE A 14 58.53 -21.37 46.34
CA ILE A 14 58.63 -21.28 44.88
C ILE A 14 58.08 -22.54 44.21
N SER A 15 58.40 -23.73 44.74
CA SER A 15 57.91 -24.98 44.16
C SER A 15 56.40 -25.12 44.31
N ALA A 16 55.84 -24.74 45.46
CA ALA A 16 54.39 -24.71 45.68
C ALA A 16 53.69 -23.71 44.74
N GLY A 17 54.25 -22.50 44.59
CA GLY A 17 53.73 -21.49 43.65
C GLY A 17 53.77 -21.96 42.20
N GLY A 18 54.88 -22.57 41.77
CA GLY A 18 55.04 -23.12 40.42
C GLY A 18 54.07 -24.27 40.14
N ALA A 19 53.87 -25.18 41.10
CA ALA A 19 52.93 -26.28 40.97
C ALA A 19 51.48 -25.79 40.85
N LEU A 20 51.09 -24.79 41.65
CA LEU A 20 49.76 -24.17 41.57
C LEU A 20 49.56 -23.45 40.23
N ALA A 21 50.52 -22.64 39.80
CA ALA A 21 50.45 -21.94 38.52
C ALA A 21 50.33 -22.94 37.34
N PHE A 22 51.17 -23.97 37.33
CA PHE A 22 51.13 -25.03 36.31
C PHE A 22 49.80 -25.81 36.34
N GLY A 23 49.28 -26.12 37.53
CA GLY A 23 47.98 -26.77 37.70
C GLY A 23 46.84 -25.93 37.15
N THR A 24 46.79 -24.63 37.48
CA THR A 24 45.77 -23.72 36.96
C THR A 24 45.89 -23.50 35.45
N TYR A 25 47.11 -23.40 34.93
CA TYR A 25 47.35 -23.22 33.49
C TYR A 25 46.85 -24.42 32.70
N ASN A 26 47.19 -25.65 33.14
CA ASN A 26 46.68 -26.86 32.50
C ASN A 26 45.17 -27.01 32.65
N PHE A 27 44.61 -26.67 33.80
CA PHE A 27 43.17 -26.73 34.01
C PHE A 27 42.42 -25.78 33.07
N VAL A 28 42.90 -24.54 32.92
CA VAL A 28 42.31 -23.56 32.00
C VAL A 28 42.50 -23.99 30.53
N GLN A 29 43.66 -24.53 30.16
CA GLN A 29 43.87 -25.02 28.79
C GLN A 29 43.04 -26.26 28.45
N ASN A 30 42.83 -27.17 29.41
CA ASN A 30 42.02 -28.37 29.19
C ASN A 30 40.51 -28.12 29.32
N THR A 31 40.10 -27.00 29.92
CA THR A 31 38.69 -26.60 29.96
C THR A 31 38.33 -25.97 28.62
N ARG A 32 37.95 -26.81 27.64
CA ARG A 32 37.39 -26.32 26.37
C ARG A 32 36.16 -25.45 26.69
N PRO A 33 36.07 -24.21 26.17
CA PRO A 33 34.87 -23.41 26.36
C PRO A 33 33.67 -24.21 25.85
N ARG A 34 32.64 -24.39 26.69
CA ARG A 34 31.34 -24.91 26.25
C ARG A 34 30.77 -23.89 25.28
N THR A 35 31.02 -24.06 24.00
CA THR A 35 30.24 -23.40 22.95
C THR A 35 28.81 -23.89 23.09
N VAL A 36 27.96 -23.02 23.64
CA VAL A 36 26.51 -23.22 23.62
C VAL A 36 26.11 -23.13 22.14
N SER A 37 26.04 -24.28 21.48
CA SER A 37 25.56 -24.37 20.10
C SER A 37 24.07 -24.12 20.12
N ILE A 38 23.67 -22.87 19.88
CA ILE A 38 22.27 -22.54 19.67
C ILE A 38 21.87 -23.15 18.32
N PRO A 39 20.83 -24.00 18.25
CA PRO A 39 20.36 -24.54 16.98
C PRO A 39 20.04 -23.38 16.03
N THR A 40 20.55 -23.46 14.80
CA THR A 40 20.28 -22.46 13.76
C THR A 40 19.39 -23.06 12.66
N ARG A 41 18.74 -22.17 11.91
CA ARG A 41 18.04 -22.52 10.66
C ARG A 41 18.50 -21.57 9.55
N PRO A 42 18.69 -22.07 8.32
CA PRO A 42 19.02 -21.22 7.19
C PRO A 42 17.84 -20.30 6.88
N VAL A 43 18.13 -19.02 6.68
CA VAL A 43 17.17 -17.99 6.28
C VAL A 43 17.75 -17.22 5.10
N VAL A 44 16.95 -17.07 4.05
CA VAL A 44 17.28 -16.25 2.89
C VAL A 44 17.05 -14.78 3.23
N VAL A 45 18.09 -13.97 3.08
CA VAL A 45 18.10 -12.52 3.29
C VAL A 45 18.52 -11.79 2.02
N ALA A 46 18.15 -10.52 1.90
CA ALA A 46 18.58 -9.68 0.79
C ALA A 46 20.09 -9.35 0.85
N ALA A 47 20.77 -9.45 -0.28
CA ALA A 47 22.18 -9.10 -0.41
C ALA A 47 22.42 -7.59 -0.58
N ALA A 48 21.42 -6.87 -1.10
CA ALA A 48 21.39 -5.42 -1.32
C ALA A 48 19.98 -4.87 -1.08
N ASP A 49 19.81 -3.56 -1.20
CA ASP A 49 18.48 -2.94 -1.19
C ASP A 49 17.75 -3.27 -2.50
N LEU A 50 16.52 -3.78 -2.38
CA LEU A 50 15.70 -4.24 -3.50
C LEU A 50 14.37 -3.48 -3.53
N ASP A 51 14.13 -2.82 -4.65
CA ASP A 51 12.91 -2.07 -4.92
C ASP A 51 11.76 -2.96 -5.39
N ILE A 52 10.55 -2.41 -5.35
CA ILE A 52 9.35 -3.05 -5.89
C ILE A 52 9.51 -3.37 -7.39
N GLY A 53 9.13 -4.59 -7.77
CA GLY A 53 9.24 -5.12 -9.12
C GLY A 53 10.63 -5.67 -9.48
N ALA A 54 11.62 -5.58 -8.59
CA ALA A 54 12.93 -6.21 -8.80
C ALA A 54 12.80 -7.73 -8.81
N GLU A 55 13.35 -8.37 -9.85
CA GLU A 55 13.44 -9.82 -9.94
C GLU A 55 14.63 -10.34 -9.13
N LEU A 56 14.37 -11.32 -8.27
CA LEU A 56 15.39 -11.90 -7.41
C LEU A 56 16.30 -12.87 -8.17
N ARG A 57 17.57 -12.50 -8.28
CA ARG A 57 18.63 -13.36 -8.83
C ARG A 57 19.45 -13.97 -7.70
N ARG A 58 20.36 -14.88 -8.05
CA ARG A 58 21.28 -15.48 -7.05
C ARG A 58 22.14 -14.45 -6.34
N ASP A 59 22.55 -13.39 -7.06
CA ASP A 59 23.45 -12.36 -6.51
C ASP A 59 22.72 -11.40 -5.56
N ASP A 60 21.38 -11.35 -5.63
CA ASP A 60 20.54 -10.47 -4.81
C ASP A 60 20.17 -11.08 -3.45
N ILE A 61 20.57 -12.33 -3.19
CA ILE A 61 20.22 -13.07 -1.98
C ILE A 61 21.44 -13.68 -1.29
N ARG A 62 21.34 -13.84 0.03
CA ARG A 62 22.31 -14.58 0.84
C ARG A 62 21.58 -15.49 1.81
N ILE A 63 22.22 -16.59 2.19
CA ILE A 63 21.71 -17.48 3.24
C ILE A 63 22.49 -17.17 4.51
N ILE A 64 21.78 -16.93 5.60
CA ILE A 64 22.38 -16.76 6.93
C ILE A 64 21.78 -17.75 7.92
N ASP A 65 22.60 -18.22 8.83
CA ASP A 65 22.17 -19.08 9.93
C ASP A 65 21.53 -18.24 11.03
N TRP A 66 20.21 -18.33 11.15
CA TRP A 66 19.44 -17.60 12.14
C TRP A 66 19.14 -18.49 13.35
N PRO A 67 19.22 -18.00 14.60
CA PRO A 67 18.85 -18.78 15.79
C PRO A 67 17.44 -19.36 15.65
N ALA A 68 17.28 -20.68 15.80
CA ALA A 68 16.05 -21.38 15.48
C ALA A 68 14.82 -20.87 16.26
N ASN A 69 15.07 -20.35 17.47
CA ASN A 69 14.08 -19.74 18.37
C ASN A 69 13.70 -18.29 18.02
N ALA A 70 14.41 -17.65 17.09
CA ALA A 70 14.20 -16.24 16.71
C ALA A 70 13.93 -16.05 15.20
N VAL A 71 13.72 -17.14 14.46
CA VAL A 71 13.42 -17.07 13.02
C VAL A 71 12.07 -16.39 12.81
N PRO A 72 11.99 -15.37 11.93
CA PRO A 72 10.73 -14.74 11.57
C PRO A 72 9.70 -15.75 11.04
N ALA A 73 8.42 -15.52 11.33
CA ALA A 73 7.36 -16.39 10.85
C ALA A 73 7.32 -16.41 9.31
N GLY A 74 7.34 -17.59 8.72
CA GLY A 74 7.32 -17.77 7.27
C GLY A 74 8.65 -17.48 6.57
N ALA A 75 9.77 -17.33 7.29
CA ALA A 75 11.09 -17.19 6.69
C ALA A 75 11.40 -18.36 5.74
N ILE A 76 11.91 -18.02 4.56
CA ILE A 76 12.26 -18.99 3.51
C ILE A 76 13.72 -19.42 3.73
N GLY A 77 13.99 -20.72 3.69
CA GLY A 77 15.33 -21.29 3.88
C GLY A 77 16.04 -21.74 2.59
N ASP A 78 15.28 -22.05 1.54
CA ASP A 78 15.83 -22.48 0.25
C ASP A 78 15.82 -21.30 -0.75
N PRO A 79 16.98 -20.90 -1.30
CA PRO A 79 17.07 -19.91 -2.38
C PRO A 79 16.15 -20.18 -3.57
N LYS A 80 15.89 -21.45 -3.90
CA LYS A 80 15.07 -21.82 -5.07
C LYS A 80 13.62 -21.33 -4.96
N ASP A 81 13.12 -21.16 -3.75
CA ASP A 81 11.75 -20.70 -3.49
C ASP A 81 11.60 -19.17 -3.66
N VAL A 82 12.73 -18.47 -3.85
CA VAL A 82 12.83 -17.01 -3.95
C VAL A 82 13.31 -16.56 -5.33
N ILE A 83 14.26 -17.28 -5.93
CA ILE A 83 14.86 -16.95 -7.23
C ILE A 83 13.79 -16.93 -8.34
N GLY A 84 13.83 -15.90 -9.18
CA GLY A 84 12.90 -15.69 -10.31
C GLY A 84 11.56 -15.06 -9.92
N ARG A 85 11.31 -14.87 -8.62
CA ARG A 85 10.15 -14.12 -8.12
C ARG A 85 10.50 -12.64 -8.04
N SER A 86 9.48 -11.78 -8.11
CA SER A 86 9.65 -10.34 -7.94
C SER A 86 9.29 -9.85 -6.55
N ILE A 87 9.95 -8.77 -6.13
CA ILE A 87 9.65 -8.05 -4.90
C ILE A 87 8.35 -7.25 -5.06
N VAL A 88 7.41 -7.39 -4.12
CA VAL A 88 6.17 -6.59 -4.07
C VAL A 88 6.18 -5.53 -2.98
N LEU A 89 7.08 -5.64 -2.00
CA LEU A 89 7.36 -4.62 -1.00
C LEU A 89 8.88 -4.43 -0.88
N PRO A 90 9.39 -3.19 -0.79
CA PRO A 90 10.83 -2.96 -0.71
C PRO A 90 11.48 -3.71 0.45
N VAL A 91 12.70 -4.19 0.20
CA VAL A 91 13.50 -4.97 1.14
C VAL A 91 14.88 -4.35 1.23
N ILE A 92 15.38 -4.14 2.44
CA ILE A 92 16.72 -3.59 2.65
C ILE A 92 17.77 -4.70 2.81
N GLN A 93 19.04 -4.36 2.63
CA GLN A 93 20.14 -5.29 2.83
C GLN A 93 20.08 -6.00 4.20
N ASN A 94 20.34 -7.31 4.21
CA ASN A 94 20.29 -8.21 5.37
C ASN A 94 18.89 -8.45 5.97
N GLU A 95 17.83 -7.94 5.35
CA GLU A 95 16.48 -8.23 5.78
C GLU A 95 16.03 -9.63 5.30
N PRO A 96 15.37 -10.44 6.16
CA PRO A 96 14.75 -11.70 5.77
C PRO A 96 13.69 -11.54 4.69
N ILE A 97 13.80 -12.32 3.63
CA ILE A 97 12.82 -12.32 2.54
C ILE A 97 11.64 -13.20 2.94
N LEU A 98 10.49 -12.56 3.16
CA LEU A 98 9.25 -13.22 3.54
C LEU A 98 8.33 -13.45 2.33
N PRO A 99 7.49 -14.49 2.32
CA PRO A 99 6.54 -14.76 1.24
C PRO A 99 5.61 -13.59 0.93
N MET A 100 5.21 -12.80 1.93
CA MET A 100 4.34 -11.62 1.74
C MET A 100 5.01 -10.46 0.99
N LYS A 101 6.35 -10.45 0.94
CA LYS A 101 7.13 -9.47 0.17
C LYS A 101 7.46 -9.97 -1.24
N LEU A 102 7.04 -11.19 -1.58
CA LEU A 102 7.26 -11.81 -2.88
C LEU A 102 5.96 -11.90 -3.67
N ALA A 103 6.08 -11.67 -4.97
CA ALA A 103 5.11 -12.07 -5.98
C ALA A 103 4.75 -13.56 -5.86
N SER A 104 3.52 -13.95 -6.19
CA SER A 104 3.21 -15.38 -6.35
C SER A 104 4.13 -16.03 -7.38
N ALA A 105 4.47 -17.31 -7.22
CA ALA A 105 5.34 -18.00 -8.16
C ALA A 105 4.77 -18.00 -9.59
N GLU A 106 3.44 -17.97 -9.73
CA GLU A 106 2.74 -17.91 -11.03
C GLU A 106 2.56 -16.49 -11.59
N ALA A 107 2.85 -15.45 -10.80
CA ALA A 107 2.59 -14.05 -11.19
C ALA A 107 3.64 -13.48 -12.15
N GLY A 108 4.75 -14.20 -12.38
CA GLY A 108 5.85 -13.76 -13.23
C GLY A 108 6.73 -12.69 -12.57
N SER A 109 7.50 -11.98 -13.40
CA SER A 109 8.49 -10.98 -12.98
C SER A 109 8.08 -9.54 -13.36
N GLY A 110 8.55 -8.56 -12.60
CA GLY A 110 8.38 -7.13 -12.86
C GLY A 110 7.25 -6.46 -12.06
N LEU A 111 6.64 -5.44 -12.67
CA LEU A 111 5.49 -4.70 -12.12
C LEU A 111 4.15 -5.47 -12.08
N PRO A 112 3.84 -6.45 -12.96
CA PRO A 112 2.54 -7.13 -12.94
C PRO A 112 2.18 -7.79 -11.61
N PRO A 113 3.10 -8.48 -10.90
CA PRO A 113 2.82 -9.02 -9.57
C PRO A 113 2.49 -7.99 -8.48
N ALA A 114 2.90 -6.74 -8.65
CA ALA A 114 2.59 -5.67 -7.70
C ALA A 114 1.14 -5.15 -7.84
N ILE A 115 0.39 -5.61 -8.85
CA ILE A 115 -0.99 -5.21 -9.12
C ILE A 115 -1.94 -6.21 -8.45
N PRO A 116 -2.70 -5.81 -7.41
CA PRO A 116 -3.67 -6.69 -6.78
C PRO A 116 -4.81 -7.08 -7.76
N PRO A 117 -5.42 -8.26 -7.57
CA PRO A 117 -6.61 -8.65 -8.32
C PRO A 117 -7.70 -7.57 -8.26
N GLY A 118 -8.32 -7.27 -9.40
CA GLY A 118 -9.35 -6.23 -9.49
C GLY A 118 -8.81 -4.82 -9.79
N LEU A 119 -7.51 -4.58 -9.67
CA LEU A 119 -6.89 -3.29 -9.98
C LEU A 119 -6.08 -3.37 -11.29
N ARG A 120 -5.77 -2.20 -11.87
CA ARG A 120 -4.98 -2.05 -13.09
C ARG A 120 -3.89 -1.01 -12.88
N ALA A 121 -2.72 -1.27 -13.47
CA ALA A 121 -1.65 -0.29 -13.58
C ALA A 121 -1.84 0.52 -14.87
N VAL A 122 -2.01 1.83 -14.75
CA VAL A 122 -2.18 2.73 -15.89
C VAL A 122 -1.06 3.75 -15.88
N SER A 123 -0.31 3.81 -16.98
CA SER A 123 0.76 4.78 -17.18
C SER A 123 0.21 6.04 -17.83
N VAL A 124 0.44 7.19 -17.20
CA VAL A 124 0.02 8.49 -17.72
C VAL A 124 1.22 9.42 -17.88
N ARG A 125 1.20 10.20 -18.96
CA ARG A 125 2.15 11.29 -19.18
C ARG A 125 1.74 12.46 -18.28
N VAL A 126 2.69 13.00 -17.54
CA VAL A 126 2.47 14.14 -16.63
C VAL A 126 3.39 15.28 -17.00
N ASN A 127 2.91 16.52 -16.84
CA ASN A 127 3.72 17.70 -17.10
C ASN A 127 4.70 17.94 -15.93
N GLU A 128 5.97 18.09 -16.27
CA GLU A 128 7.11 18.15 -15.34
C GLU A 128 7.04 19.34 -14.37
N VAL A 129 6.40 20.44 -14.77
CA VAL A 129 6.43 21.73 -14.04
C VAL A 129 5.73 21.68 -12.67
N ILE A 130 4.86 20.69 -12.43
CA ILE A 130 4.18 20.52 -11.13
C ILE A 130 4.27 19.06 -10.66
N GLY A 131 4.96 18.20 -11.42
CA GLY A 131 5.32 16.83 -11.06
C GLY A 131 6.48 16.77 -10.06
N VAL A 132 6.41 17.59 -9.00
CA VAL A 132 6.99 17.34 -7.68
C VAL A 132 8.43 16.82 -7.70
N ALA A 133 9.39 17.62 -8.16
CA ALA A 133 10.85 17.59 -7.84
C ALA A 133 11.47 16.25 -7.33
N GLY A 134 11.15 15.11 -7.95
CA GLY A 134 11.60 13.77 -7.49
C GLY A 134 10.89 13.18 -6.25
N TYR A 135 9.79 13.76 -5.77
CA TYR A 135 9.06 13.30 -4.58
C TYR A 135 7.91 12.31 -4.88
N VAL A 136 7.51 12.17 -6.14
CA VAL A 136 6.57 11.11 -6.54
C VAL A 136 7.35 9.81 -6.66
N LEU A 137 7.43 9.08 -5.55
CA LEU A 137 8.12 7.81 -5.45
C LEU A 137 7.11 6.63 -5.51
N PRO A 138 7.56 5.42 -5.87
CA PRO A 138 6.77 4.22 -5.65
C PRO A 138 6.21 4.15 -4.22
N ALA A 139 4.99 3.62 -4.07
CA ALA A 139 4.23 3.56 -2.81
C ALA A 139 3.71 4.90 -2.24
N THR A 140 3.97 6.04 -2.89
CA THR A 140 3.33 7.31 -2.52
C THR A 140 1.87 7.38 -2.97
N ARG A 141 1.11 8.29 -2.37
CA ARG A 141 -0.29 8.57 -2.71
C ARG A 141 -0.40 9.94 -3.40
N VAL A 142 -1.19 10.01 -4.46
CA VAL A 142 -1.43 11.23 -5.23
C VAL A 142 -2.92 11.43 -5.50
N ASP A 143 -3.31 12.68 -5.66
CA ASP A 143 -4.56 13.07 -6.31
C ASP A 143 -4.26 13.45 -7.75
N VAL A 144 -5.15 13.05 -8.67
CA VAL A 144 -4.98 13.30 -10.11
C VAL A 144 -5.88 14.44 -10.52
N LEU A 145 -5.27 15.52 -11.01
CA LEU A 145 -5.96 16.67 -11.56
C LEU A 145 -5.94 16.60 -13.08
N ALA A 146 -7.10 16.76 -13.69
CA ALA A 146 -7.23 16.88 -15.12
C ALA A 146 -7.73 18.28 -15.47
N THR A 147 -7.08 18.89 -16.46
CA THR A 147 -7.55 20.11 -17.09
C THR A 147 -7.96 19.79 -18.51
N VAL A 148 -9.25 19.92 -18.81
CA VAL A 148 -9.87 19.57 -20.10
C VAL A 148 -10.64 20.77 -20.65
N SER A 149 -10.70 20.88 -21.97
CA SER A 149 -11.51 21.87 -22.69
C SER A 149 -12.55 21.15 -23.54
N PRO A 150 -13.78 20.94 -23.02
CA PRO A 150 -14.81 20.14 -23.70
C PRO A 150 -15.15 20.59 -25.11
N THR A 151 -15.09 21.89 -25.40
CA THR A 151 -15.38 22.46 -26.73
C THR A 151 -14.11 22.84 -27.50
N GLY A 152 -12.92 22.54 -26.97
CA GLY A 152 -11.63 22.96 -27.52
C GLY A 152 -11.36 24.47 -27.41
N GLN A 153 -12.25 25.23 -26.77
CA GLN A 153 -12.04 26.63 -26.48
C GLN A 153 -11.23 26.77 -25.18
N ASN A 154 -10.53 27.90 -25.01
CA ASN A 154 -9.83 28.17 -23.75
C ASN A 154 -10.79 28.68 -22.67
N THR A 155 -11.95 29.21 -23.06
CA THR A 155 -12.93 29.83 -22.15
C THR A 155 -13.73 28.82 -21.32
N ASP A 156 -13.90 27.59 -21.80
CA ASP A 156 -14.60 26.50 -21.11
C ASP A 156 -13.65 25.50 -20.44
N MET A 157 -12.34 25.76 -20.52
CA MET A 157 -11.32 24.94 -19.86
C MET A 157 -11.69 24.78 -18.37
N THR A 158 -11.73 23.55 -17.89
CA THR A 158 -12.11 23.25 -16.52
C THR A 158 -11.05 22.35 -15.91
N SER A 159 -10.49 22.76 -14.77
CA SER A 159 -9.55 21.97 -13.98
C SER A 159 -10.27 21.33 -12.81
N LYS A 160 -10.18 20.01 -12.65
CA LYS A 160 -10.86 19.25 -11.60
C LYS A 160 -10.01 18.08 -11.13
N VAL A 161 -10.15 17.72 -9.84
CA VAL A 161 -9.62 16.47 -9.30
C VAL A 161 -10.51 15.32 -9.81
N ILE A 162 -9.95 14.43 -10.62
CA ILE A 162 -10.67 13.31 -11.24
C ILE A 162 -10.55 12.02 -10.42
N LEU A 163 -9.43 11.83 -9.74
CA LEU A 163 -9.16 10.69 -8.87
C LEU A 163 -8.46 11.18 -7.61
N THR A 164 -8.78 10.56 -6.47
CA THR A 164 -8.18 10.90 -5.18
C THR A 164 -7.58 9.65 -4.54
N ASN A 165 -6.52 9.84 -3.74
CA ASN A 165 -5.88 8.78 -2.96
C ASN A 165 -5.34 7.59 -3.81
N VAL A 166 -4.84 7.90 -5.01
CA VAL A 166 -4.33 6.89 -5.94
C VAL A 166 -2.89 6.52 -5.57
N GLN A 167 -2.57 5.23 -5.58
CA GLN A 167 -1.21 4.76 -5.29
C GLN A 167 -0.34 4.80 -6.53
N VAL A 168 0.90 5.26 -6.37
CA VAL A 168 1.92 5.20 -7.40
C VAL A 168 2.66 3.87 -7.32
N LEU A 169 2.73 3.14 -8.44
CA LEU A 169 3.51 1.91 -8.55
C LEU A 169 4.93 2.19 -9.06
N ALA A 170 5.05 3.09 -10.03
CA ALA A 170 6.33 3.47 -10.61
C ALA A 170 6.28 4.92 -11.11
N ALA A 171 7.41 5.60 -11.09
CA ALA A 171 7.59 6.90 -11.68
C ALA A 171 8.94 6.95 -12.40
N GLY A 172 8.99 7.57 -13.57
CA GLY A 172 10.23 7.69 -14.33
C GLY A 172 10.10 8.58 -15.55
N THR A 173 11.22 8.83 -16.22
CA THR A 173 11.26 9.61 -17.45
C THR A 173 11.44 8.67 -18.64
N LYS A 174 10.56 8.78 -19.64
CA LYS A 174 10.70 8.09 -20.91
C LYS A 174 11.21 9.07 -21.96
N ILE A 175 12.21 8.68 -22.74
CA ILE A 175 12.66 9.47 -23.88
C ILE A 175 11.80 9.08 -25.08
N GLU A 176 11.04 10.04 -25.60
CA GLU A 176 10.21 9.89 -26.78
C GLU A 176 10.74 10.80 -27.90
N ARG A 177 10.49 10.46 -29.17
CA ARG A 177 10.87 11.36 -30.27
C ARG A 177 9.73 12.33 -30.49
N ASP A 178 10.05 13.62 -30.46
CA ASP A 178 9.11 14.67 -30.84
C ASP A 178 8.67 14.47 -32.30
N THR A 179 7.37 14.32 -32.53
CA THR A 179 6.76 14.09 -33.85
C THR A 179 7.03 15.26 -34.80
N ASP A 180 7.24 16.47 -34.28
CA ASP A 180 7.41 17.68 -35.08
C ASP A 180 8.88 18.00 -35.40
N LYS A 181 9.82 17.62 -34.52
CA LYS A 181 11.24 18.06 -34.61
C LYS A 181 12.25 16.93 -34.56
N GLY A 182 11.83 15.68 -34.38
CA GLY A 182 12.71 14.51 -34.29
C GLY A 182 13.70 14.55 -33.12
N LYS A 183 13.58 15.54 -32.22
CA LYS A 183 14.45 15.69 -31.06
C LYS A 183 14.01 14.73 -29.95
N PRO A 184 14.95 14.16 -29.18
CA PRO A 184 14.62 13.42 -27.97
C PRO A 184 13.91 14.37 -26.99
N LEU A 185 12.69 14.04 -26.61
CA LEU A 185 11.91 14.71 -25.58
C LEU A 185 11.79 13.78 -24.38
N ALA A 186 12.33 14.21 -23.23
CA ALA A 186 12.11 13.51 -21.98
C ALA A 186 10.68 13.83 -21.49
N VAL A 187 9.85 12.79 -21.34
CA VAL A 187 8.51 12.91 -20.78
C VAL A 187 8.42 12.14 -19.47
N SER A 188 7.88 12.78 -18.45
CA SER A 188 7.62 12.13 -17.16
C SER A 188 6.40 11.23 -17.28
N VAL A 189 6.56 9.96 -16.93
CA VAL A 189 5.53 8.93 -16.95
C VAL A 189 5.39 8.37 -15.54
N VAL A 190 4.15 8.34 -15.06
CA VAL A 190 3.81 7.78 -13.75
C VAL A 190 2.80 6.66 -13.94
N THR A 191 3.07 5.52 -13.34
CA THR A 191 2.20 4.35 -13.33
C THR A 191 1.38 4.33 -12.05
N LEU A 192 0.07 4.46 -12.21
CA LEU A 192 -0.91 4.55 -11.13
C LEU A 192 -1.67 3.24 -10.98
N LEU A 193 -1.93 2.84 -9.74
CA LEU A 193 -2.78 1.70 -9.41
C LEU A 193 -4.23 2.18 -9.22
N VAL A 194 -5.11 1.77 -10.12
CA VAL A 194 -6.50 2.27 -10.21
C VAL A 194 -7.50 1.13 -10.44
N ALA A 195 -8.77 1.36 -10.10
CA ALA A 195 -9.87 0.47 -10.48
C ALA A 195 -10.16 0.57 -12.01
N PRO A 196 -10.85 -0.41 -12.62
CA PRO A 196 -11.18 -0.39 -14.05
C PRO A 196 -11.92 0.88 -14.50
N GLU A 197 -12.91 1.31 -13.74
CA GLU A 197 -13.72 2.49 -14.04
C GLU A 197 -12.89 3.78 -13.91
N GLU A 198 -11.94 3.79 -12.98
CA GLU A 198 -10.98 4.89 -12.81
C GLU A 198 -9.94 4.91 -13.94
N ALA A 199 -9.54 3.74 -14.45
CA ALA A 199 -8.66 3.60 -15.60
C ALA A 199 -9.28 4.21 -16.87
N GLU A 200 -10.56 3.99 -17.11
CA GLU A 200 -11.30 4.60 -18.23
C GLU A 200 -11.29 6.13 -18.13
N ARG A 201 -11.64 6.67 -16.95
CA ARG A 201 -11.63 8.13 -16.70
C ARG A 201 -10.25 8.73 -16.88
N LEU A 202 -9.21 8.06 -16.37
CA LEU A 202 -7.83 8.49 -16.45
C LEU A 202 -7.32 8.49 -17.90
N THR A 203 -7.65 7.46 -18.66
CA THR A 203 -7.25 7.31 -20.07
C THR A 203 -7.89 8.40 -20.93
N LEU A 204 -9.17 8.69 -20.71
CA LEU A 204 -9.87 9.78 -21.41
C LEU A 204 -9.23 11.13 -21.06
N ALA A 205 -8.98 11.39 -19.77
CA ALA A 205 -8.34 12.63 -19.33
C ALA A 205 -6.91 12.79 -19.86
N SER A 206 -6.17 11.69 -20.05
CA SER A 206 -4.82 11.72 -20.61
C SER A 206 -4.81 11.99 -22.11
N THR A 207 -5.88 11.63 -22.82
CA THR A 207 -5.99 11.83 -24.27
C THR A 207 -6.50 13.25 -24.59
N GLU A 208 -7.51 13.71 -23.86
CA GLU A 208 -8.24 14.96 -24.14
C GLU A 208 -7.69 16.18 -23.37
N GLY A 209 -6.77 15.97 -22.41
CA GLY A 209 -6.43 16.99 -21.44
C GLY A 209 -4.98 16.98 -20.96
N LYS A 210 -4.72 17.87 -20.01
CA LYS A 210 -3.45 17.96 -19.29
C LYS A 210 -3.63 17.36 -17.89
N ILE A 211 -2.84 16.34 -17.60
CA ILE A 211 -2.79 15.71 -16.28
C ILE A 211 -1.71 16.37 -15.42
N GLN A 212 -2.07 16.63 -14.17
CA GLN A 212 -1.16 17.03 -13.09
C GLN A 212 -1.40 16.13 -11.88
N LEU A 213 -0.33 15.85 -11.14
CA LEU A 213 -0.39 15.07 -9.92
C LEU A 213 -0.14 15.99 -8.73
N ALA A 214 -0.99 15.88 -7.71
CA ALA A 214 -0.77 16.51 -6.41
C ALA A 214 -0.38 15.42 -5.41
N LEU A 215 0.76 15.58 -4.73
CA LEU A 215 1.12 14.68 -3.64
C LEU A 215 0.13 14.81 -2.50
N ARG A 216 -0.27 13.65 -1.98
CA ARG A 216 -1.21 13.55 -0.88
C ARG A 216 -0.49 13.17 0.40
N ASN A 217 -0.89 13.77 1.51
CA ASN A 217 -0.43 13.33 2.82
C ASN A 217 -0.93 11.90 3.09
N PRO A 218 -0.07 10.93 3.45
CA PRO A 218 -0.48 9.55 3.71
C PRO A 218 -1.46 9.40 4.89
N LEU A 219 -1.55 10.41 5.77
CA LEU A 219 -2.50 10.43 6.88
C LEU A 219 -3.88 10.99 6.50
N ASP A 220 -4.01 11.62 5.33
CA ASP A 220 -5.28 12.19 4.86
C ASP A 220 -6.14 11.10 4.20
N LYS A 221 -7.26 10.77 4.86
CA LYS A 221 -8.25 9.79 4.37
C LYS A 221 -9.50 10.44 3.79
N THR A 222 -9.55 11.76 3.68
CA THR A 222 -10.75 12.48 3.20
C THR A 222 -10.91 12.34 1.69
N MET A 223 -12.12 12.19 1.18
CA MET A 223 -12.39 12.19 -0.26
C MET A 223 -13.11 13.48 -0.62
N PRO A 224 -12.39 14.61 -0.78
CA PRO A 224 -13.02 15.87 -1.10
C PRO A 224 -13.60 15.82 -2.51
N GLU A 225 -14.90 16.02 -2.63
CA GLU A 225 -15.52 16.25 -3.93
C GLU A 225 -15.24 17.68 -4.40
N THR A 226 -14.63 17.81 -5.58
CA THR A 226 -14.38 19.11 -6.20
C THR A 226 -15.32 19.32 -7.37
N HIS A 227 -15.90 20.52 -7.49
CA HIS A 227 -16.75 20.89 -8.63
C HIS A 227 -15.92 21.33 -9.86
N GLY A 228 -14.62 21.49 -9.69
CA GLY A 228 -13.72 22.03 -10.70
C GLY A 228 -13.78 23.55 -10.80
N ILE A 229 -12.72 24.15 -11.34
CA ILE A 229 -12.55 25.59 -11.49
C ILE A 229 -12.34 25.92 -12.97
N ARG A 230 -13.02 26.97 -13.44
CA ARG A 230 -12.87 27.55 -14.78
C ARG A 230 -12.03 28.84 -14.70
N PRO A 231 -11.37 29.26 -15.80
CA PRO A 231 -10.58 30.48 -15.84
C PRO A 231 -11.30 31.72 -15.30
N ALA A 232 -12.57 31.92 -15.64
CA ALA A 232 -13.34 33.06 -15.14
C ALA A 232 -13.47 33.08 -13.61
N ALA A 233 -13.57 31.92 -12.97
CA ALA A 233 -13.66 31.81 -11.52
C ALA A 233 -12.32 32.06 -10.81
N LEU A 234 -11.17 31.81 -11.47
CA LEU A 234 -9.84 32.10 -10.90
C LEU A 234 -9.62 33.58 -10.61
N PHE A 235 -10.18 34.45 -11.45
CA PHE A 235 -10.06 35.90 -11.34
C PHE A 235 -11.27 36.56 -10.65
N GLY A 236 -12.16 35.77 -10.05
CA GLY A 236 -13.36 36.28 -9.37
C GLY A 236 -14.48 36.76 -10.32
N PHE A 237 -14.38 36.51 -11.63
CA PHE A 237 -15.38 36.88 -12.65
C PHE A 237 -16.43 35.78 -12.91
N GLY A 238 -16.49 34.75 -12.08
CA GLY A 238 -17.55 33.75 -12.08
C GLY A 238 -18.32 33.87 -10.77
N ALA A 239 -19.62 34.19 -10.85
CA ALA A 239 -20.48 34.15 -9.68
C ALA A 239 -20.30 32.79 -9.00
N PRO A 240 -20.19 32.72 -7.65
CA PRO A 240 -20.37 31.45 -6.99
C PRO A 240 -21.74 30.99 -7.46
N THR A 241 -21.82 29.81 -8.08
CA THR A 241 -23.06 29.06 -8.07
C THR A 241 -23.34 28.87 -6.60
N ARG A 242 -24.06 29.82 -5.99
CA ARG A 242 -24.74 29.61 -4.72
C ARG A 242 -25.46 28.33 -5.00
N THR A 243 -25.01 27.25 -4.35
CA THR A 243 -25.85 26.11 -4.09
C THR A 243 -27.14 26.76 -3.63
N ALA A 244 -28.14 26.77 -4.51
CA ALA A 244 -29.46 27.14 -4.12
C ALA A 244 -29.75 26.08 -3.07
N VAL A 245 -29.55 26.44 -1.80
CA VAL A 245 -30.21 25.76 -0.70
C VAL A 245 -31.63 25.75 -1.19
N ALA A 246 -32.10 24.58 -1.63
CA ALA A 246 -33.45 24.39 -2.05
C ALA A 246 -34.25 24.78 -0.80
N ARG A 247 -34.67 26.06 -0.75
CA ARG A 247 -35.79 26.44 0.06
C ARG A 247 -36.86 25.55 -0.51
N SER A 248 -37.16 24.48 0.23
CA SER A 248 -38.35 23.67 0.04
C SER A 248 -39.46 24.67 -0.18
N ARG A 249 -39.81 24.88 -1.44
CA ARG A 249 -40.97 25.64 -1.82
C ARG A 249 -42.06 24.68 -1.41
N VAL A 250 -42.56 24.87 -0.19
CA VAL A 250 -43.78 24.25 0.30
C VAL A 250 -44.76 24.48 -0.84
N ALA A 251 -45.03 23.41 -1.59
CA ALA A 251 -45.96 23.46 -2.68
C ALA A 251 -47.30 23.80 -2.03
N SER A 252 -47.73 25.03 -2.23
CA SER A 252 -49.12 25.42 -2.08
C SER A 252 -49.92 24.47 -2.95
N ALA A 253 -50.49 23.45 -2.32
CA ALA A 253 -51.36 22.49 -2.95
C ALA A 253 -52.55 23.25 -3.56
N SER A 254 -52.72 23.15 -4.87
CA SER A 254 -54.02 23.41 -5.48
C SER A 254 -55.05 22.48 -4.84
N PRO A 255 -56.28 22.95 -4.60
CA PRO A 255 -57.30 22.12 -3.96
C PRO A 255 -57.74 21.01 -4.91
N SER A 256 -57.35 19.77 -4.62
CA SER A 256 -58.00 18.60 -5.21
C SER A 256 -59.44 18.52 -4.71
N ALA A 257 -60.36 18.33 -5.63
CA ALA A 257 -61.78 18.13 -5.39
C ALA A 257 -62.05 17.04 -4.32
N PRO A 258 -63.18 17.13 -3.57
CA PRO A 258 -63.46 16.19 -2.50
C PRO A 258 -63.78 14.80 -3.10
N VAL A 259 -62.83 13.88 -2.97
CA VAL A 259 -63.09 12.46 -3.15
C VAL A 259 -63.78 11.97 -1.88
N VAL A 260 -65.05 11.60 -2.02
CA VAL A 260 -65.89 10.97 -1.01
C VAL A 260 -65.15 9.77 -0.41
N ALA A 261 -64.93 9.82 0.92
CA ALA A 261 -64.34 8.72 1.66
C ALA A 261 -65.30 7.51 1.69
N ALA A 262 -64.84 6.37 1.19
CA ALA A 262 -65.52 5.09 1.39
C ALA A 262 -65.39 4.65 2.87
N PRO A 263 -66.44 4.08 3.49
CA PRO A 263 -66.40 3.66 4.91
C PRO A 263 -65.38 2.53 5.15
N PRO A 264 -64.72 2.47 6.32
CA PRO A 264 -63.73 1.45 6.64
C PRO A 264 -64.36 0.07 6.87
N GLU A 265 -63.84 -0.95 6.18
CA GLU A 265 -64.23 -2.36 6.36
C GLU A 265 -63.64 -2.92 7.66
N LEU A 266 -64.48 -3.56 8.48
CA LEU A 266 -64.09 -4.14 9.77
C LEU A 266 -63.25 -5.43 9.58
N PRO A 267 -62.26 -5.69 10.45
CA PRO A 267 -61.37 -6.84 10.31
C PRO A 267 -62.10 -8.18 10.46
N THR A 268 -61.94 -9.04 9.45
CA THR A 268 -62.52 -10.39 9.37
C THR A 268 -61.43 -11.44 9.55
N VAL A 269 -61.65 -12.44 10.42
CA VAL A 269 -60.71 -13.54 10.67
C VAL A 269 -61.19 -14.79 9.93
N GLU A 270 -60.32 -15.41 9.13
CA GLU A 270 -60.60 -16.67 8.43
C GLU A 270 -60.25 -17.86 9.33
N ILE A 271 -61.23 -18.71 9.63
CA ILE A 271 -61.05 -19.91 10.45
C ILE A 271 -61.12 -21.12 9.52
N ILE A 272 -60.04 -21.90 9.49
CA ILE A 272 -59.95 -23.14 8.68
C ILE A 272 -60.17 -24.33 9.63
N ARG A 273 -61.26 -25.09 9.44
CA ARG A 273 -61.46 -26.39 10.08
C ARG A 273 -61.51 -27.47 9.01
N GLY A 274 -60.44 -28.27 8.94
CA GLY A 274 -60.29 -29.32 7.94
C GLY A 274 -60.26 -28.74 6.53
N ASP A 275 -61.09 -29.29 5.66
CA ASP A 275 -61.15 -29.07 4.22
C ASP A 275 -62.20 -28.02 3.80
N LYS A 276 -62.72 -27.22 4.74
CA LYS A 276 -63.61 -26.07 4.45
C LYS A 276 -63.17 -24.79 5.20
N ARG A 277 -63.25 -23.65 4.49
CA ARG A 277 -62.91 -22.30 4.98
C ARG A 277 -64.18 -21.51 5.26
N ALA A 278 -64.26 -20.80 6.40
CA ALA A 278 -65.33 -19.87 6.73
C ALA A 278 -64.75 -18.58 7.34
N HIS A 279 -65.41 -17.45 7.07
CA HIS A 279 -64.99 -16.10 7.49
C HIS A 279 -65.97 -15.55 8.53
N GLU A 280 -65.46 -15.05 9.66
CA GLU A 280 -66.28 -14.41 10.71
C GLU A 280 -65.66 -13.07 11.14
N VAL A 281 -66.51 -12.04 11.26
CA VAL A 281 -66.10 -10.66 11.54
C VAL A 281 -66.10 -10.44 13.05
N VAL A 282 -64.93 -10.21 13.64
CA VAL A 282 -64.78 -10.04 15.10
C VAL A 282 -64.97 -8.56 15.46
N ARG A 283 -66.08 -8.26 16.15
CA ARG A 283 -66.33 -6.93 16.72
C ARG A 283 -65.71 -6.90 18.13
N GLN A 284 -64.58 -6.21 18.32
CA GLN A 284 -64.02 -5.95 19.64
C GLN A 284 -64.93 -4.96 20.39
N GLU A 285 -65.66 -5.43 21.40
CA GLU A 285 -66.24 -4.56 22.42
C GLU A 285 -65.17 -4.21 23.46
N GLN A 286 -65.12 -2.93 23.84
CA GLN A 286 -64.54 -2.45 25.10
C GLN A 286 -65.65 -2.37 26.15
#